data_AF-A0A1H8RYF3-F1
#
_entry.id   AF-A0A1H8RYF3-F1
#
_cell.length_a   1.000
_cell.length_b   1.000
_cell.length_c   1.000
_cell.angle_alpha   90.00
_cell.angle_beta   90.00
_cell.angle_gamma   90.00
#
_symmetry.space_group_name_H-M   'P 1'
#
loop_
_entity.id
_entity.type
_entity.pdbx_description
1 polymer ?
#
loop_
_entity_poly.entity_id
_entity_poly.type
_entity_poly.pdbx_seq_one_letter_code
_entity_poly.pdbx_strand_id
1 'polypeptide(L)' 'MINKLELNYTAEMEKAMYQSHGIGYAKYERNMDERIKVEQSREYSHRASLDIVNDIERQVHR' A
#
# COMPACT_ATOMS: atom_id res chain seq x y z
N MET A 1 11.11 -31.39 -8.03
CA MET A 1 10.59 -30.30 -8.88
C MET A 1 10.01 -29.24 -7.95
N ILE A 2 10.59 -28.04 -7.93
CA ILE A 2 10.01 -26.91 -7.18
C ILE A 2 8.78 -26.47 -7.96
N ASN A 3 7.59 -26.54 -7.34
CA ASN A 3 6.36 -25.98 -7.89
C ASN A 3 6.63 -24.52 -8.24
N LYS A 4 6.72 -24.23 -9.54
CA LYS A 4 6.73 -22.87 -10.07
C LYS A 4 5.33 -22.34 -9.79
N LEU A 5 5.15 -21.74 -8.61
CA LEU A 5 3.92 -21.08 -8.21
C LEU A 5 3.48 -20.21 -9.38
N GLU A 6 2.32 -20.49 -9.95
CA GLU A 6 1.67 -19.58 -10.88
C GLU A 6 1.38 -18.31 -10.07
N LEU A 7 2.22 -17.30 -10.26
CA LEU A 7 2.16 -16.07 -9.51
C LEU A 7 0.91 -15.32 -9.99
N ASN A 8 -0.11 -15.28 -9.15
CA ASN A 8 -1.32 -14.46 -9.35
C ASN A 8 -1.03 -12.96 -9.08
N TYR A 9 0.13 -12.48 -9.48
CA TYR A 9 0.50 -11.07 -9.43
C TYR A 9 1.34 -10.71 -10.65
N THR A 10 1.15 -9.51 -11.17
CA THR A 10 1.84 -9.05 -12.38
C THR A 10 3.21 -8.46 -12.03
N ALA A 11 4.11 -8.40 -13.01
CA ALA A 11 5.38 -7.69 -12.85
C ALA A 11 5.17 -6.21 -12.46
N GLU A 12 4.06 -5.61 -12.91
CA GLU A 12 3.70 -4.24 -12.53
C GLU A 12 3.28 -4.12 -11.07
N MET A 13 2.59 -5.12 -10.50
CA MET A 13 2.27 -5.15 -9.07
C MET A 13 3.55 -5.24 -8.22
N GLU A 14 4.50 -6.08 -8.64
CA GLU A 14 5.80 -6.21 -7.98
C GLU A 14 6.56 -4.87 -8.00
N LYS A 15 6.64 -4.25 -9.17
CA LYS A 15 7.30 -2.96 -9.39
C LYS A 15 6.63 -1.83 -8.59
N ALA A 16 5.31 -1.73 -8.63
CA ALA A 16 4.56 -0.70 -7.92
C ALA A 16 4.71 -0.82 -6.40
N MET A 17 4.67 -2.04 -5.86
CA MET A 17 4.90 -2.28 -4.42
C MET A 17 6.33 -1.92 -4.02
N TYR A 18 7.34 -2.26 -4.83
CA TYR A 18 8.72 -1.86 -4.55
C TYR A 18 8.88 -0.33 -4.56
N GLN A 19 8.29 0.35 -5.54
CA GLN A 19 8.35 1.81 -5.65
C GLN A 19 7.64 2.51 -4.48
N SER A 20 6.50 1.97 -4.02
CA SER A 20 5.64 2.63 -3.04
C SER A 20 6.02 2.28 -1.59
N HIS A 21 6.47 1.05 -1.34
CA HIS A 21 6.64 0.50 0.01
C HIS A 21 7.99 -0.18 0.23
N GLY A 22 8.88 -0.20 -0.77
CA GLY A 22 10.22 -0.78 -0.66
C GLY A 22 10.25 -2.31 -0.62
N ILE A 23 9.12 -2.97 -0.81
CA ILE A 23 9.00 -4.44 -0.83
C ILE A 23 8.22 -4.91 -2.04
N GLY A 24 8.56 -6.10 -2.54
CA GLY A 24 7.80 -6.76 -3.60
C GLY A 24 6.42 -7.23 -3.15
N TYR A 25 5.50 -7.38 -4.11
CA TYR A 25 4.17 -7.92 -3.86
C TYR A 25 4.25 -9.35 -3.33
N ALA A 26 5.17 -10.17 -3.87
CA ALA A 26 5.38 -11.54 -3.41
C ALA A 26 5.72 -11.64 -1.91
N LYS A 27 6.52 -10.67 -1.42
CA LYS A 27 6.92 -10.59 -0.02
C LYS A 27 5.77 -10.08 0.84
N TYR A 28 5.06 -9.06 0.36
CA TYR A 28 3.86 -8.52 0.98
C TYR A 28 2.76 -9.59 1.15
N GLU A 29 2.54 -10.45 0.14
CA GLU A 29 1.50 -11.48 0.18
C GLU A 29 1.80 -12.58 1.21
N ARG A 30 3.07 -12.99 1.33
CA ARG A 30 3.46 -14.16 2.14
C ARG A 30 3.88 -13.84 3.56
N ASN A 31 4.26 -12.60 3.86
CA ASN A 31 4.74 -12.20 5.18
C ASN A 31 3.73 -11.26 5.86
N MET A 32 3.09 -11.75 6.93
CA MET A 32 2.05 -11.02 7.66
C MET A 32 2.60 -9.73 8.32
N ASP A 33 3.82 -9.76 8.85
CA ASP A 33 4.41 -8.58 9.50
C ASP A 33 4.68 -7.47 8.48
N GLU A 34 5.19 -7.84 7.30
CA GLU A 34 5.39 -6.88 6.21
C GLU A 34 4.08 -6.34 5.67
N ARG A 35 3.05 -7.18 5.58
CA ARG A 35 1.70 -6.77 5.22
C ARG A 35 1.13 -5.75 6.21
N ILE A 36 1.24 -6.01 7.51
CA ILE A 36 0.76 -5.09 8.55
C ILE A 36 1.45 -3.74 8.44
N LYS A 37 2.77 -3.70 8.21
CA LYS A 37 3.50 -2.43 8.04
C LYS A 37 3.00 -1.63 6.83
N VAL A 38 2.76 -2.29 5.71
CA VAL A 38 2.21 -1.64 4.50
C VAL A 38 0.82 -1.07 4.78
N GLU A 39 -0.08 -1.86 5.39
CA GLU A 39 -1.45 -1.40 5.67
C GLU A 39 -1.49 -0.28 6.71
N GLN A 40 -0.62 -0.30 7.73
CA GLN A 40 -0.46 0.82 8.65
C GLN A 40 -0.02 2.11 7.95
N SER A 41 0.93 2.01 7.02
CA SER A 41 1.36 3.16 6.21
C SER A 41 0.22 3.68 5.34
N ARG A 42 -0.56 2.80 4.71
CA ARG A 42 -1.73 3.18 3.89
C ARG A 42 -2.77 3.91 4.71
N GLU A 43 -3.08 3.40 5.90
CA GLU A 43 -4.05 4.01 6.81
C GLU A 43 -3.58 5.37 7.33
N TYR A 44 -2.28 5.55 7.58
CA TYR A 44 -1.72 6.86 7.92
C TYR A 44 -1.88 7.87 6.78
N SER A 45 -1.51 7.49 5.55
CA SER A 45 -1.65 8.37 4.37
C SER A 45 -3.10 8.74 4.06
N HIS A 46 -4.02 7.78 4.23
CA HIS A 46 -5.45 8.01 4.03
C HIS A 46 -5.99 9.03 5.05
N ARG A 47 -5.70 8.85 6.34
CA ARG A 47 -6.11 9.80 7.40
C ARG A 47 -5.55 11.19 7.19
N ALA A 48 -4.26 11.31 6.88
CA ALA A 48 -3.64 12.61 6.59
C ALA A 48 -4.30 13.31 5.39
N SER A 49 -4.71 12.54 4.36
CA SER A 49 -5.42 13.09 3.20
C SER A 49 -6.83 13.58 3.57
N LEU A 50 -7.56 12.82 4.40
CA LEU A 50 -8.88 13.22 4.89
C LEU A 50 -8.81 14.49 5.74
N ASP A 51 -7.80 14.61 6.60
CA ASP A 51 -7.60 15.79 7.44
C ASP A 51 -7.39 17.04 6.57
N ILE A 52 -6.57 16.95 5.51
CA ILE A 52 -6.37 18.04 4.55
C ILE A 52 -7.68 18.42 3.84
N VAL A 53 -8.45 17.43 3.37
CA VAL A 53 -9.73 17.69 2.69
C VAL A 53 -10.71 18.40 3.63
N ASN A 54 -10.84 17.90 4.86
CA ASN A 54 -11.71 18.50 5.87
C ASN A 54 -11.31 19.95 6.19
N ASP A 55 -10.01 20.23 6.27
CA ASP A 55 -9.52 21.58 6.52
C ASP A 55 -9.80 22.54 5.37
N ILE A 56 -9.68 22.07 4.11
CA ILE A 56 -10.05 22.85 2.93
C ILE A 56 -11.56 23.12 2.91
N GLU A 57 -12.39 22.10 3.14
CA GLU A 57 -13.85 22.25 3.17
C GLU A 57 -14.29 23.28 4.22
N ARG A 58 -13.68 23.28 5.42
CA ARG A 58 -13.93 24.27 6.47
C ARG A 58 -13.54 25.69 6.08
N GLN A 59 -12.52 25.86 5.24
CA GLN A 59 -12.10 27.19 4.75
C GLN A 59 -13.02 27.71 3.66
N VAL A 60 -13.51 26.83 2.77
CA VAL A 60 -14.41 27.22 1.67
C VAL A 60 -15.82 27.54 2.15
N HIS A 61 -16.30 26.87 3.20
CA HIS A 61 -17.64 27.07 3.76
C HIS A 61 -17.73 28.13 4.87
N ARG A 62 -16.68 28.96 5.06
CA ARG A 62 -16.70 30.16 5.92
C ARG A 62 -16.97 31.41 5.10
#